data_AF-A0A6H9RYD7-F1
#
_entry.id   AF-A0A6H9RYD7-F1
#
_cell.length_a   1.000
_cell.length_b   1.000
_cell.length_c   1.000
_cell.angle_alpha   90.00
_cell.angle_beta   90.00
_cell.angle_gamma   90.00
#
_symmetry.space_group_name_H-M   'P 1'
#
loop_
_entity.id
_entity.type
_entity.pdbx_description
1 polymer ?
#
loop_
_entity_poly.entity_id
_entity_poly.type
_entity_poly.pdbx_seq_one_letter_code
_entity_poly.pdbx_strand_id
1 'polypeptide(L)'
;LLDITLTARGQSAGMAIPMCGIPYHAAEGYLAKLVKLGESVVICEQVGDPATSKGPVERQVVRIITPGTVSDEALLDERRDNLIAAVLGDERLFGLAVLDITSGNFSVLEIKGWENLLAELERVNPVELLIPDDWPKDLPAEKRRGVRRRAPWDFERDSA
;
A
#
# COMPACT_ATOMS: atom_id res chain seq x y z
N LEU A 1 -15.42 5.80 -5.22
CA LEU A 1 -14.78 4.99 -4.16
C LEU A 1 -15.63 4.98 -2.89
N LEU A 2 -15.86 6.14 -2.26
CA LEU A 2 -16.46 6.20 -0.91
C LEU A 2 -17.92 6.64 -0.85
N ASP A 3 -18.53 7.01 -1.99
CA ASP A 3 -19.88 7.55 -2.08
C ASP A 3 -20.12 8.74 -1.14
N ILE A 4 -19.17 9.69 -1.15
CA ILE A 4 -19.23 10.93 -0.39
C ILE A 4 -19.39 12.12 -1.32
N THR A 5 -20.04 13.16 -0.84
CA THR A 5 -20.31 14.38 -1.63
C THR A 5 -19.01 15.08 -2.02
N LEU A 6 -18.86 15.35 -3.32
CA LEU A 6 -17.82 16.21 -3.84
C LEU A 6 -18.26 17.68 -3.71
N THR A 7 -17.38 18.50 -3.15
CA THR A 7 -17.59 19.94 -2.93
C THR A 7 -16.37 20.72 -3.44
N ALA A 8 -16.31 22.03 -3.16
CA ALA A 8 -15.14 22.84 -3.45
C ALA A 8 -14.84 23.80 -2.29
N ARG A 9 -13.56 24.09 -2.05
CA ARG A 9 -13.13 25.06 -1.03
C ARG A 9 -11.96 25.89 -1.53
N GLY A 10 -12.16 27.21 -1.59
CA GLY A 10 -11.13 28.15 -2.05
C GLY A 10 -10.85 28.05 -3.55
N GLN A 11 -9.82 28.78 -3.98
CA GLN A 11 -9.38 28.82 -5.37
C GLN A 11 -7.86 28.77 -5.44
N SER A 12 -7.32 28.11 -6.45
CA SER A 12 -5.90 28.12 -6.81
C SER A 12 -5.79 28.53 -8.27
N ALA A 13 -5.01 29.58 -8.55
CA ALA A 13 -4.86 30.15 -9.90
C ALA A 13 -6.21 30.45 -10.60
N GLY A 14 -7.22 30.93 -9.85
CA GLY A 14 -8.56 31.24 -10.37
C GLY A 14 -9.50 30.05 -10.54
N MET A 15 -9.03 28.81 -10.31
CA MET A 15 -9.84 27.59 -10.39
C MET A 15 -10.27 27.12 -9.00
N ALA A 16 -11.53 26.70 -8.86
CA ALA A 16 -12.03 26.13 -7.61
C ALA A 16 -11.31 24.80 -7.29
N ILE A 17 -10.94 24.59 -6.02
CA ILE A 17 -10.25 23.37 -5.59
C ILE A 17 -11.30 22.33 -5.19
N PRO A 18 -11.42 21.19 -5.90
CA PRO A 18 -12.34 20.11 -5.52
C PRO A 18 -11.94 19.50 -4.18
N MET A 19 -12.92 19.23 -3.33
CA MET A 19 -12.70 18.72 -1.98
C MET A 19 -13.82 17.77 -1.57
N CYS A 20 -13.44 16.70 -0.87
CA CYS A 20 -14.36 15.88 -0.10
C CYS A 20 -13.72 15.58 1.26
N GLY A 21 -14.50 15.14 2.23
CA GLY A 21 -14.00 14.87 3.57
C GLY A 21 -14.93 13.96 4.34
N ILE A 22 -14.38 13.37 5.39
CA ILE A 22 -15.09 12.49 6.31
C ILE A 22 -14.85 12.98 7.74
N PRO A 23 -15.80 12.78 8.67
CA PRO A 23 -15.57 13.05 10.08
C PRO A 23 -14.48 12.14 10.65
N TYR A 24 -13.59 12.66 11.50
CA TYR A 24 -12.44 11.90 12.03
C TYR A 24 -12.88 10.62 12.78
N HIS A 25 -13.95 10.70 13.55
CA HIS A 25 -14.49 9.58 14.33
C HIS A 25 -15.11 8.47 13.46
N ALA A 26 -15.38 8.75 12.18
CA ALA A 26 -15.88 7.78 11.22
C ALA A 26 -14.79 7.26 10.28
N ALA A 27 -13.53 7.75 10.41
CA ALA A 27 -12.47 7.52 9.45
C ALA A 27 -12.18 6.03 9.23
N GLU A 28 -12.16 5.24 10.29
CA GLU A 28 -11.86 3.82 10.27
C GLU A 28 -12.73 3.03 9.27
N GLY A 29 -14.05 3.28 9.26
CA GLY A 29 -14.96 2.61 8.33
C GLY A 29 -14.73 2.98 6.85
N TYR A 30 -14.26 4.19 6.58
CA TYR A 30 -13.88 4.60 5.21
C TYR A 30 -12.51 4.05 4.80
N LEU A 31 -11.56 3.99 5.74
CA LEU A 31 -10.26 3.36 5.52
C LEU A 31 -10.44 1.87 5.18
N ALA A 32 -11.30 1.15 5.90
CA ALA A 32 -11.64 -0.24 5.60
C ALA A 32 -12.14 -0.42 4.17
N LYS A 33 -12.99 0.51 3.68
CA LYS A 33 -13.50 0.47 2.30
C LYS A 33 -12.38 0.71 1.28
N LEU A 34 -11.50 1.68 1.51
CA LEU A 34 -10.37 1.97 0.62
C LEU A 34 -9.39 0.80 0.54
N VAL A 35 -9.01 0.24 1.68
CA VAL A 35 -8.14 -0.95 1.77
C VAL A 35 -8.75 -2.12 1.01
N LYS A 36 -10.05 -2.41 1.18
CA LYS A 36 -10.76 -3.46 0.43
C LYS A 36 -10.80 -3.23 -1.08
N LEU A 37 -10.74 -1.97 -1.53
CA LEU A 37 -10.62 -1.61 -2.94
C LEU A 37 -9.18 -1.70 -3.45
N GLY A 38 -8.21 -1.98 -2.57
CA GLY A 38 -6.79 -2.03 -2.89
C GLY A 38 -6.13 -0.66 -2.94
N GLU A 39 -6.72 0.36 -2.31
CA GLU A 39 -6.19 1.73 -2.28
C GLU A 39 -5.32 1.95 -1.04
N SER A 40 -4.16 2.59 -1.24
CA SER A 40 -3.29 3.02 -0.14
C SER A 40 -3.68 4.42 0.33
N VAL A 41 -3.59 4.67 1.64
CA VAL A 41 -3.97 5.95 2.26
C VAL A 41 -2.86 6.49 3.14
N VAL A 42 -2.52 7.76 2.94
CA VAL A 42 -1.56 8.49 3.78
C VAL A 42 -2.33 9.32 4.80
N ILE A 43 -2.04 9.12 6.08
CA ILE A 43 -2.67 9.85 7.19
C ILE A 43 -1.74 10.98 7.62
N CYS A 44 -2.21 12.20 7.45
CA CYS A 44 -1.53 13.42 7.86
C CYS A 44 -2.24 14.05 9.05
N GLU A 45 -1.56 14.17 10.19
CA GLU A 45 -2.10 14.76 11.41
C GLU A 45 -1.48 16.12 11.70
N GLN A 46 -2.16 16.91 12.52
CA GLN A 46 -1.61 18.16 13.06
C GLN A 46 -0.65 17.82 14.20
N VAL A 47 0.56 18.36 14.14
CA VAL A 47 1.59 18.18 15.17
C VAL A 47 1.84 19.53 15.84
N GLY A 48 1.84 19.54 17.18
CA GLY A 48 2.00 20.76 17.98
C GLY A 48 0.67 21.39 18.42
N ASP A 49 0.77 22.50 19.17
CA ASP A 49 -0.39 23.19 19.76
C ASP A 49 -0.94 24.28 18.80
N PRO A 50 -2.21 24.16 18.35
CA PRO A 50 -2.86 25.18 17.54
C PRO A 50 -2.91 26.55 18.20
N ALA A 51 -3.00 26.62 19.54
CA ALA A 51 -3.12 27.88 20.28
C ALA A 51 -1.82 28.71 20.26
N THR A 52 -0.67 28.05 20.06
CA THR A 52 0.64 28.72 20.03
C THR A 52 1.13 29.02 18.61
N SER A 53 0.40 28.54 17.58
CA SER A 53 0.79 28.65 16.18
C SER A 53 0.23 29.92 15.53
N LYS A 54 1.09 30.82 15.04
CA LYS A 54 0.67 32.06 14.34
C LYS A 54 0.14 31.85 12.89
N GLY A 55 0.00 30.60 12.45
CA GLY A 55 -0.39 30.23 11.08
C GLY A 55 -0.92 28.80 11.03
N PRO A 56 -1.00 28.17 9.85
CA PRO A 56 -1.35 26.76 9.76
C PRO A 56 -0.45 25.93 10.66
N VAL A 57 -1.07 25.10 11.51
CA VAL A 57 -0.35 24.14 12.35
C VAL A 57 0.45 23.19 11.46
N GLU A 58 1.62 22.79 11.94
CA GLU A 58 2.47 21.80 11.27
C GLU A 58 1.68 20.52 11.02
N ARG A 59 1.89 19.92 9.85
CA ARG A 59 1.26 18.65 9.48
C ARG A 59 2.32 17.65 9.10
N GLN A 60 2.24 16.45 9.68
CA GLN A 60 3.17 15.37 9.41
C GLN A 60 2.41 14.10 9.00
N VAL A 61 3.04 13.30 8.14
CA VAL A 61 2.59 11.95 7.84
C VAL A 61 2.88 11.09 9.06
N VAL A 62 1.84 10.62 9.73
CA VAL A 62 1.98 9.77 10.92
C VAL A 62 1.81 8.29 10.62
N ARG A 63 1.11 7.97 9.52
CA ARG A 63 0.85 6.58 9.11
C ARG A 63 0.61 6.50 7.61
N ILE A 64 1.11 5.43 7.00
CA ILE A 64 0.75 5.01 5.66
C ILE A 64 0.06 3.66 5.79
N ILE A 65 -1.14 3.55 5.24
CA ILE A 65 -1.94 2.32 5.24
C ILE A 65 -1.93 1.80 3.81
N THR A 66 -1.36 0.62 3.60
CA THR A 66 -1.46 -0.10 2.32
C THR A 66 -2.21 -1.42 2.55
N PRO A 67 -2.78 -2.05 1.50
CA PRO A 67 -3.48 -3.31 1.64
C PRO A 67 -2.65 -4.38 2.38
N GLY A 68 -1.38 -4.52 2.03
CA GLY A 68 -0.49 -5.52 2.63
C GLY A 68 0.07 -5.17 4.01
N THR A 69 -0.10 -3.92 4.49
CA THR A 69 0.48 -3.47 5.77
C THR A 69 -0.55 -3.14 6.85
N VAL A 70 -1.79 -3.57 6.65
CA VAL A 70 -2.85 -3.41 7.64
C VAL A 70 -2.65 -4.39 8.79
N SER A 71 -2.71 -3.88 10.01
CA SER A 71 -2.64 -4.67 11.25
C SER A 71 -3.86 -4.50 12.17
N ASP A 72 -4.69 -3.48 11.95
CA ASP A 72 -5.89 -3.26 12.76
C ASP A 72 -6.98 -4.27 12.38
N GLU A 73 -7.52 -4.99 13.36
CA GLU A 73 -8.55 -6.02 13.17
C GLU A 73 -9.77 -5.50 12.39
N ALA A 74 -10.19 -4.26 12.65
CA ALA A 74 -11.33 -3.63 11.98
C ALA A 74 -11.14 -3.45 10.46
N LEU A 75 -9.89 -3.46 10.00
CA LEU A 75 -9.51 -3.30 8.60
C LEU A 75 -9.19 -4.64 7.92
N LEU A 76 -9.03 -5.72 8.69
CA LEU A 76 -8.70 -7.05 8.20
C LEU A 76 -9.97 -7.85 7.85
N ASP A 77 -9.82 -8.81 6.95
CA ASP A 77 -10.82 -9.83 6.68
C ASP A 77 -10.36 -11.11 7.38
N GLU A 78 -11.06 -11.52 8.44
CA GLU A 78 -10.70 -12.71 9.26
C GLU A 78 -10.58 -14.01 8.44
N ARG A 79 -11.12 -14.04 7.22
CA ARG A 79 -11.12 -15.22 6.35
C ARG A 79 -10.00 -15.22 5.31
N ARG A 80 -9.15 -14.19 5.27
CA ARG A 80 -8.12 -14.03 4.24
C ARG A 80 -6.81 -13.62 4.86
N ASP A 81 -5.75 -14.30 4.46
CA ASP A 81 -4.39 -13.91 4.84
C ASP A 81 -4.03 -12.56 4.21
N ASN A 82 -3.46 -11.66 5.01
CA ASN A 82 -3.06 -10.32 4.58
C ASN A 82 -1.56 -10.29 4.28
N LEU A 83 -1.16 -11.03 3.25
CA LEU A 83 0.25 -11.21 2.90
C LEU A 83 0.75 -10.10 1.97
N ILE A 84 1.92 -9.56 2.30
CA ILE A 84 2.73 -8.76 1.39
C ILE A 84 3.88 -9.61 0.87
N ALA A 85 4.17 -9.50 -0.42
CA ALA A 85 5.30 -10.18 -1.04
C ALA A 85 6.17 -9.22 -1.84
N ALA A 86 7.44 -9.55 -1.99
CA ALA A 86 8.38 -8.84 -2.85
C ALA A 86 9.10 -9.85 -3.75
N VAL A 87 9.26 -9.50 -5.02
CA VAL A 87 9.96 -10.35 -6.00
C VAL A 87 11.08 -9.57 -6.66
N LEU A 88 12.24 -10.20 -6.78
CA LEU A 88 13.40 -9.72 -7.51
C LEU A 88 14.01 -10.85 -8.35
N GLY A 89 14.73 -10.52 -9.42
CA GLY A 89 15.47 -11.47 -10.24
C GLY A 89 14.94 -11.59 -11.67
N ASP A 90 15.25 -12.70 -12.32
CA ASP A 90 14.87 -13.00 -13.69
C ASP A 90 14.51 -14.48 -13.87
N GLU A 91 14.17 -14.88 -15.10
CA GLU A 91 13.72 -16.25 -15.41
C GLU A 91 14.73 -17.35 -15.00
N ARG A 92 16.02 -17.02 -14.86
CA ARG A 92 17.03 -17.97 -14.37
C ARG A 92 16.84 -18.24 -12.87
N LEU A 93 16.52 -17.20 -12.10
CA LEU A 93 16.32 -17.27 -10.66
C LEU A 93 15.60 -16.01 -10.15
N PHE A 94 14.46 -16.23 -9.50
CA PHE A 94 13.73 -15.24 -8.73
C PHE A 94 13.97 -15.46 -7.24
N GLY A 95 14.13 -14.37 -6.49
CA GLY A 95 13.92 -14.33 -5.05
C GLY A 95 12.48 -13.87 -4.76
N LEU A 96 11.77 -14.63 -3.94
CA LEU A 96 10.44 -14.27 -3.43
C LEU A 96 10.54 -14.14 -1.91
N ALA A 97 10.19 -12.99 -1.37
CA ALA A 97 10.00 -12.77 0.06
C ALA A 97 8.51 -12.58 0.35
N VAL A 98 8.01 -13.19 1.43
CA VAL A 98 6.61 -13.12 1.84
C VAL A 98 6.56 -12.83 3.34
N LEU A 99 5.77 -11.82 3.71
CA LEU A 99 5.55 -11.39 5.09
C LEU A 99 4.05 -11.34 5.39
N ASP A 100 3.67 -11.90 6.53
CA ASP A 100 2.42 -11.58 7.21
C ASP A 100 2.74 -10.61 8.35
N ILE A 101 2.29 -9.36 8.25
CA ILE A 101 2.54 -8.33 9.26
C ILE A 101 1.81 -8.61 10.57
N THR A 102 0.68 -9.32 10.52
CA THR A 102 -0.15 -9.56 11.70
C THR A 102 0.44 -10.64 12.61
N SER A 103 1.01 -11.70 12.00
CA SER A 103 1.63 -12.80 12.72
C SER A 103 3.16 -12.68 12.85
N GLY A 104 3.79 -11.83 12.03
CA GLY A 104 5.24 -11.73 11.91
C GLY A 104 5.87 -12.88 11.13
N ASN A 105 5.07 -13.75 10.50
CA ASN A 105 5.58 -14.85 9.70
C ASN A 105 6.29 -14.31 8.46
N PHE A 106 7.59 -14.58 8.36
CA PHE A 106 8.44 -14.14 7.27
C PHE A 106 9.13 -15.34 6.63
N SER A 107 9.08 -15.41 5.30
CA SER A 107 9.67 -16.50 4.52
C SER A 107 10.29 -15.99 3.24
N VAL A 108 11.32 -16.69 2.77
CA VAL A 108 12.03 -16.40 1.53
C VAL A 108 12.24 -17.69 0.73
N LEU A 109 12.12 -17.58 -0.60
CA LEU A 109 12.27 -18.69 -1.53
C LEU A 109 13.08 -18.26 -2.75
N GLU A 110 13.85 -19.19 -3.30
CA GLU A 110 14.48 -19.06 -4.62
C GLU A 110 13.74 -19.95 -5.62
N ILE A 111 13.29 -19.36 -6.74
CA ILE A 111 12.39 -20.00 -7.68
C ILE A 111 12.93 -19.85 -9.11
N LYS A 112 13.00 -20.94 -9.87
CA LYS A 112 13.48 -20.92 -11.26
C LYS A 112 12.31 -20.90 -12.24
N GLY A 113 12.35 -19.99 -13.21
CA GLY A 113 11.36 -19.88 -14.27
C GLY A 113 10.05 -19.19 -13.86
N TRP A 114 9.42 -18.52 -14.82
CA TRP A 114 8.17 -17.78 -14.61
C TRP A 114 7.01 -18.68 -14.19
N GLU A 115 6.92 -19.89 -14.72
CA GLU A 115 5.83 -20.83 -14.41
C GLU A 115 5.79 -21.16 -12.92
N ASN A 116 6.94 -21.50 -12.33
CA ASN A 116 7.04 -21.82 -10.91
C ASN A 116 6.80 -20.58 -10.03
N LEU A 117 7.30 -19.41 -10.44
CA LEU A 117 7.04 -18.16 -9.70
C LEU A 117 5.55 -17.84 -9.69
N LEU A 118 4.87 -17.95 -10.83
CA LEU A 118 3.43 -17.72 -10.92
C LEU A 118 2.63 -18.73 -10.09
N ALA A 119 3.01 -20.01 -10.13
CA ALA A 119 2.39 -21.03 -9.29
C ALA A 119 2.52 -20.71 -7.79
N GLU A 120 3.70 -20.25 -7.37
CA GLU A 120 3.93 -19.88 -5.97
C GLU A 120 3.18 -18.60 -5.58
N LEU A 121 3.12 -17.59 -6.46
CA LEU A 121 2.31 -16.40 -6.25
C LEU A 121 0.81 -16.70 -6.19
N GLU A 122 0.31 -17.69 -6.93
CA GLU A 122 -1.07 -18.16 -6.78
C GLU A 122 -1.30 -18.90 -5.45
N ARG A 123 -0.31 -19.71 -5.01
CA ARG A 123 -0.39 -20.44 -3.74
C ARG A 123 -0.41 -19.50 -2.53
N VAL A 124 0.48 -18.52 -2.53
CA VAL A 124 0.60 -17.52 -1.45
C VAL A 124 -0.50 -16.47 -1.57
N ASN A 125 -0.87 -16.09 -2.79
CA ASN A 125 -1.90 -15.09 -3.08
C ASN A 125 -1.75 -13.77 -2.29
N PRO A 126 -0.61 -13.07 -2.41
CA PRO A 126 -0.37 -11.84 -1.67
C PRO A 126 -1.37 -10.75 -2.08
N VAL A 127 -1.86 -9.99 -1.11
CA VAL A 127 -2.74 -8.83 -1.35
C VAL A 127 -1.98 -7.64 -1.93
N GLU A 128 -0.66 -7.61 -1.70
CA GLU A 128 0.25 -6.59 -2.20
C GLU A 128 1.55 -7.25 -2.66
N LEU A 129 1.94 -7.00 -3.92
CA LEU A 129 3.13 -7.56 -4.53
C LEU A 129 4.06 -6.44 -4.98
N LEU A 130 5.22 -6.34 -4.33
CA LEU A 130 6.25 -5.37 -4.64
C LEU A 130 7.16 -5.91 -5.74
N ILE A 131 7.36 -5.12 -6.78
CA ILE A 131 8.31 -5.39 -7.86
C ILE A 131 9.15 -4.13 -8.14
N PRO A 132 10.39 -4.28 -8.63
CA PRO A 132 11.18 -3.15 -9.09
C PRO A 132 10.48 -2.36 -10.20
N ASP A 133 10.57 -1.04 -10.17
CA ASP A 133 9.93 -0.17 -11.15
C ASP A 133 10.69 -0.11 -12.49
N ASP A 134 11.96 -0.51 -12.50
CA ASP A 134 12.84 -0.64 -13.66
C ASP A 134 12.69 -1.97 -14.41
N TRP A 135 11.90 -2.91 -13.86
CA TRP A 135 11.51 -4.12 -14.56
C TRP A 135 10.78 -3.82 -15.88
N PRO A 136 10.88 -4.69 -16.90
CA PRO A 136 10.08 -4.57 -18.12
C PRO A 136 8.59 -4.42 -17.81
N LYS A 137 7.86 -3.74 -18.70
CA LYS A 137 6.39 -3.66 -18.61
C LYS A 137 5.75 -4.93 -19.15
N ASP A 138 4.49 -5.14 -18.78
CA ASP A 138 3.65 -6.25 -19.24
C ASP A 138 4.14 -7.63 -18.79
N LEU A 139 4.83 -7.67 -17.64
CA LEU A 139 5.32 -8.92 -17.06
C LEU A 139 4.16 -9.81 -16.61
N PRO A 140 4.31 -11.14 -16.61
CA PRO A 140 3.25 -12.04 -16.17
C PRO A 140 2.74 -11.75 -14.76
N ALA A 141 3.62 -11.34 -13.84
CA ALA A 141 3.26 -10.97 -12.47
C ALA A 141 2.39 -9.69 -12.37
N GLU A 142 2.47 -8.77 -13.34
CA GLU A 142 1.70 -7.51 -13.32
C GLU A 142 0.21 -7.69 -13.57
N LYS A 143 -0.19 -8.86 -14.07
CA LYS A 143 -1.61 -9.18 -14.27
C LYS A 143 -2.36 -9.37 -12.96
N ARG A 144 -1.65 -9.54 -11.83
CA ARG A 144 -2.23 -9.66 -10.50
C ARG A 144 -2.72 -8.31 -10.01
N ARG A 145 -3.81 -8.31 -9.24
CA ARG A 145 -4.22 -7.13 -8.47
C ARG A 145 -3.25 -6.91 -7.32
N GLY A 146 -3.07 -5.65 -6.90
CA GLY A 146 -2.21 -5.32 -5.77
C GLY A 146 -0.72 -5.22 -6.11
N VAL A 147 -0.33 -5.32 -7.38
CA VAL A 147 1.05 -5.08 -7.79
C VAL A 147 1.43 -3.62 -7.55
N ARG A 148 2.61 -3.41 -6.99
CA ARG A 148 3.20 -2.11 -6.70
C ARG A 148 4.63 -2.08 -7.21
N ARG A 149 4.87 -1.19 -8.16
CA ARG A 149 6.23 -0.84 -8.58
C ARG A 149 6.88 0.00 -7.49
N ARG A 150 8.09 -0.39 -7.12
CA ARG A 150 8.92 0.22 -6.07
C ARG A 150 10.27 0.56 -6.65
N ALA A 151 10.91 1.57 -6.10
CA ALA A 151 12.19 2.00 -6.63
C ALA A 151 13.24 0.88 -6.50
N PRO A 152 14.22 0.77 -7.42
CA PRO A 152 15.11 -0.39 -7.47
C PRO A 152 16.00 -0.50 -6.23
N TRP A 153 16.31 0.63 -5.59
CA TRP A 153 17.07 0.67 -4.35
C TRP A 153 16.34 0.05 -3.16
N ASP A 154 15.01 -0.13 -3.21
CA ASP A 154 14.27 -0.88 -2.19
C ASP A 154 14.61 -2.40 -2.24
N PHE A 155 15.31 -2.86 -3.29
CA PHE A 155 15.69 -4.27 -3.53
C PHE A 155 17.20 -4.50 -3.54
N GLU A 156 18.00 -3.49 -3.21
CA GLU A 156 19.44 -3.63 -3.10
C GLU A 156 19.81 -4.53 -1.92
N ARG A 157 20.88 -5.31 -2.06
CA ARG A 157 21.34 -6.18 -0.96
C ARG A 157 21.82 -5.39 0.25
N ASP A 158 22.36 -4.20 0.02
CA ASP A 158 23.00 -3.38 1.05
C ASP A 158 21.99 -2.51 1.82
N SER A 159 20.74 -2.44 1.35
CA SER A 159 19.63 -1.75 2.02
C SER A 159 18.78 -2.64 2.94
N ALA A 160 19.09 -3.94 3.01
CA ALA A 160 18.36 -4.95 3.79
C ALA A 160 18.89 -5.11 5.22
#